data_AF-A0A8J6NNP2-F1
#
_entry.id   AF-A0A8J6NNP2-F1
#
_cell.length_a   1.000
_cell.length_b   1.000
_cell.length_c   1.000
_cell.angle_alpha   90.00
_cell.angle_beta   90.00
_cell.angle_gamma   90.00
#
_symmetry.space_group_name_H-M   'P 1'
#
loop_
_entity.id
_entity.type
_entity.pdbx_description
1 polymer ?
#
loop_
_entity_poly.entity_id
_entity_poly.type
_entity_poly.pdbx_seq_one_letter_code
_entity_poly.pdbx_strand_id
1 'polypeptide(L)'
;MAWLSDKKSTRVLLKALSSNDINKRSQAASEFLQMGEEGAETLISALDSQDPTLREMSARILVKLDAQALPALSAALKNAPPATKEEVFKILGKLKIQTSFELLITSLKGNNFKEQILAANTLGEIGDPQAIPQLLVALSDADPDVRIAAATALGKFRAPQTYPNIADLLDDVEINVRMAAAKILGEIHDPITIPYLAEALRDSFWWLGRDEAIETLMGVIASFGKDALDDLIEVMGDKEPSVRRFAIALLRPLKEPRILEGLEMAFYDNNYDVSETALEALIEFEEIALPILVEAIGSPTEWLRMKAVNGLGEIGGDQAVIHLLEMLGDKSPIVRKETIGALKKLKDDRALPTLSAIAADRKDKEISRLARQAIAAIEASY
;
A
#
# COMPACT_ATOMS: atom_id res chain seq x y z
N MET A 1 48.00 -1.18 -40.34
CA MET A 1 47.45 -0.81 -41.67
C MET A 1 46.66 -2.00 -42.22
N ALA A 2 45.33 -1.87 -42.26
CA ALA A 2 44.35 -2.63 -43.07
C ALA A 2 44.12 -4.15 -42.85
N TRP A 3 43.65 -4.58 -41.67
CA TRP A 3 43.04 -5.92 -41.49
C TRP A 3 41.71 -5.95 -40.70
N LEU A 4 41.09 -4.80 -40.41
CA LEU A 4 40.06 -4.70 -39.36
C LEU A 4 38.59 -4.56 -39.81
N SER A 5 38.24 -4.68 -41.09
CA SER A 5 36.84 -4.51 -41.55
C SER A 5 36.22 -5.70 -42.30
N ASP A 6 36.77 -6.92 -42.16
CA ASP A 6 36.12 -8.10 -42.72
C ASP A 6 35.02 -8.61 -41.77
N LYS A 7 33.78 -8.74 -42.27
CA LYS A 7 32.64 -9.36 -41.57
C LYS A 7 32.95 -10.79 -41.08
N LYS A 8 33.93 -11.48 -41.70
CA LYS A 8 34.45 -12.75 -41.18
C LYS A 8 35.19 -12.58 -39.84
N SER A 9 35.94 -11.50 -39.68
CA SER A 9 36.73 -11.24 -38.46
C SER A 9 35.81 -11.01 -37.26
N THR A 10 34.76 -10.19 -37.39
CA THR A 10 33.84 -9.93 -36.27
C THR A 10 33.03 -11.15 -35.86
N ARG A 11 32.67 -12.05 -36.81
CA ARG A 11 32.00 -13.32 -36.49
C ARG A 11 32.89 -14.26 -35.66
N VAL A 12 34.20 -14.29 -35.95
CA VAL A 12 35.16 -15.06 -35.15
C VAL A 12 35.27 -14.47 -33.74
N LEU A 13 35.29 -13.15 -33.62
CA LEU A 13 35.34 -12.46 -32.33
C LEU A 13 34.07 -12.68 -31.49
N LEU A 14 32.87 -12.66 -32.08
CA LEU A 14 31.63 -13.01 -31.37
C LEU A 14 31.68 -14.44 -30.81
N LYS A 15 32.20 -15.40 -31.58
CA LYS A 15 32.37 -16.78 -31.09
C LYS A 15 33.43 -16.89 -29.99
N ALA A 16 34.47 -16.06 -30.05
CA ALA A 16 35.48 -16.00 -29.00
C ALA A 16 34.94 -15.36 -27.71
N LEU A 17 34.05 -14.37 -27.81
CA LEU A 17 33.35 -13.74 -26.68
C LEU A 17 32.44 -14.70 -25.91
N SER A 18 31.86 -15.70 -26.57
CA SER A 18 31.09 -16.75 -25.92
C SER A 18 31.91 -17.95 -25.48
N SER A 19 33.23 -17.96 -25.69
CA SER A 19 34.05 -19.10 -25.31
C SER A 19 34.22 -19.21 -23.79
N ASN A 20 34.36 -20.44 -23.26
CA ASN A 20 34.67 -20.65 -21.84
C ASN A 20 36.09 -20.20 -21.46
N ASP A 21 36.95 -19.94 -22.45
CA ASP A 21 38.33 -19.50 -22.26
C ASP A 21 38.36 -17.99 -21.96
N ILE A 22 38.73 -17.64 -20.73
CA ILE A 22 38.80 -16.25 -20.26
C ILE A 22 39.76 -15.41 -21.09
N ASN A 23 40.89 -15.99 -21.55
CA ASN A 23 41.87 -15.26 -22.33
C ASN A 23 41.32 -14.91 -23.71
N LYS A 24 40.67 -15.87 -24.38
CA LYS A 24 40.01 -15.64 -25.68
C LYS A 24 38.89 -14.61 -25.58
N ARG A 25 38.07 -14.66 -24.52
CA ARG A 25 37.03 -13.65 -24.26
C ARG A 25 37.61 -12.27 -24.05
N SER A 26 38.67 -12.17 -23.25
CA SER A 26 39.29 -10.88 -22.92
C SER A 26 39.97 -10.25 -24.14
N GLN A 27 40.62 -11.07 -24.96
CA GLN A 27 41.19 -10.63 -26.23
C GLN A 27 40.09 -10.14 -27.19
N ALA A 28 39.02 -10.92 -27.38
CA ALA A 28 37.92 -10.53 -28.25
C ALA A 28 37.25 -9.23 -27.77
N ALA A 29 37.04 -9.08 -26.46
CA ALA A 29 36.51 -7.86 -25.88
C ALA A 29 37.44 -6.65 -26.15
N SER A 30 38.75 -6.84 -26.05
CA SER A 30 39.74 -5.78 -26.31
C SER A 30 39.75 -5.36 -27.78
N GLU A 31 39.60 -6.32 -28.69
CA GLU A 31 39.48 -6.04 -30.13
C GLU A 31 38.20 -5.25 -30.44
N PHE A 32 37.04 -5.64 -29.87
CA PHE A 32 35.81 -4.84 -30.01
C PHE A 32 35.94 -3.42 -29.45
N LEU A 33 36.66 -3.24 -28.33
CA LEU A 33 36.93 -1.91 -27.78
C LEU A 33 37.79 -1.06 -28.73
N GLN A 34 38.74 -1.66 -29.45
CA GLN A 34 39.56 -0.97 -30.43
C GLN A 34 38.79 -0.63 -31.72
N MET A 35 37.79 -1.44 -32.08
CA MET A 35 36.95 -1.20 -33.26
C MET A 35 35.99 -0.02 -33.09
N GLY A 36 35.67 0.39 -31.86
CA GLY A 36 34.80 1.54 -31.60
C GLY A 36 33.38 1.34 -32.12
N GLU A 37 32.88 2.31 -32.87
CA GLU A 37 31.52 2.34 -33.44
C GLU A 37 31.22 1.13 -34.36
N GLU A 38 32.14 0.75 -35.24
CA GLU A 38 31.97 -0.42 -36.12
C GLU A 38 31.84 -1.73 -35.32
N GLY A 39 32.56 -1.82 -34.19
CA GLY A 39 32.44 -2.91 -33.24
C GLY A 39 31.07 -2.91 -32.56
N ALA A 40 30.55 -1.73 -32.20
CA ALA A 40 29.27 -1.57 -31.53
C ALA A 40 28.10 -2.11 -32.35
N GLU A 41 28.04 -1.84 -33.66
CA GLU A 41 26.97 -2.36 -34.54
C GLU A 41 26.90 -3.90 -34.49
N THR A 42 28.06 -4.55 -34.52
CA THR A 42 28.13 -6.01 -34.47
C THR A 42 27.69 -6.54 -33.10
N LEU A 43 28.11 -5.90 -32.02
CA LEU A 43 27.72 -6.28 -30.66
C LEU A 43 26.21 -6.09 -30.43
N ILE A 44 25.59 -5.05 -31.00
CA ILE A 44 24.15 -4.84 -30.92
C ILE A 44 23.38 -6.00 -31.56
N SER A 45 23.83 -6.47 -32.73
CA SER A 45 23.21 -7.64 -33.36
C SER A 45 23.30 -8.92 -32.51
N ALA A 46 24.33 -9.00 -31.64
CA ALA A 46 24.54 -10.12 -30.75
C ALA A 46 23.69 -10.06 -29.45
N LEU A 47 23.03 -8.93 -29.17
CA LEU A 47 22.12 -8.79 -28.03
C LEU A 47 20.84 -9.64 -28.18
N ASP A 48 20.48 -10.02 -29.41
CA ASP A 48 19.36 -10.93 -29.69
C ASP A 48 19.78 -12.41 -29.73
N SER A 49 21.05 -12.70 -29.45
CA SER A 49 21.56 -14.09 -29.47
C SER A 49 20.87 -14.94 -28.40
N GLN A 50 20.62 -16.22 -28.68
CA GLN A 50 20.13 -17.17 -27.69
C GLN A 50 21.17 -17.48 -26.59
N ASP A 51 22.45 -17.23 -26.88
CA ASP A 51 23.56 -17.43 -25.94
C ASP A 51 23.60 -16.32 -24.86
N PRO A 52 23.30 -16.63 -23.58
CA PRO A 52 23.29 -15.64 -22.51
C PRO A 52 24.66 -15.00 -22.26
N THR A 53 25.74 -15.78 -22.41
CA THR A 53 27.11 -15.27 -22.20
C THR A 53 27.44 -14.23 -23.26
N LEU A 54 27.03 -14.49 -24.51
CA LEU A 54 27.26 -13.54 -25.59
C LEU A 54 26.49 -12.24 -25.40
N ARG A 55 25.21 -12.32 -24.97
CA ARG A 55 24.41 -11.12 -24.69
C ARG A 55 25.04 -10.28 -23.58
N GLU A 56 25.39 -10.91 -22.45
CA GLU A 56 25.98 -10.24 -21.29
C GLU A 56 27.31 -9.57 -21.65
N MET A 57 28.20 -10.30 -22.35
CA MET A 57 29.50 -9.77 -22.76
C MET A 57 29.33 -8.62 -23.75
N SER A 58 28.40 -8.73 -24.71
CA SER A 58 28.15 -7.69 -25.69
C SER A 58 27.64 -6.41 -25.02
N ALA A 59 26.67 -6.52 -24.11
CA ALA A 59 26.16 -5.38 -23.34
C ALA A 59 27.27 -4.72 -22.51
N ARG A 60 28.12 -5.51 -21.84
CA ARG A 60 29.26 -4.98 -21.06
C ARG A 60 30.26 -4.22 -21.91
N ILE A 61 30.56 -4.71 -23.11
CA ILE A 61 31.49 -4.04 -24.02
C ILE A 61 30.87 -2.77 -24.57
N LEU A 62 29.59 -2.79 -24.95
CA LEU A 62 28.85 -1.59 -25.38
C LEU A 62 28.86 -0.50 -24.31
N VAL A 63 28.69 -0.86 -23.03
CA VAL A 63 28.84 0.10 -21.92
C VAL A 63 30.25 0.67 -21.83
N LYS A 64 31.29 -0.16 -22.01
CA LYS A 64 32.69 0.28 -21.98
C LYS A 64 33.11 1.12 -23.20
N LEU A 65 32.45 0.97 -24.33
CA LEU A 65 32.65 1.81 -25.52
C LEU A 65 32.14 3.24 -25.30
N ASP A 66 31.26 3.43 -24.32
CA ASP A 66 30.75 4.73 -23.89
C ASP A 66 30.16 5.55 -25.06
N ALA A 67 30.59 6.80 -25.24
CA ALA A 67 30.10 7.67 -26.30
C ALA A 67 30.27 7.08 -27.72
N GLN A 68 31.23 6.17 -27.93
CA GLN A 68 31.46 5.54 -29.25
C GLN A 68 30.34 4.55 -29.63
N ALA A 69 29.58 4.04 -28.66
CA ALA A 69 28.45 3.15 -28.94
C ALA A 69 27.17 3.91 -29.30
N LEU A 70 27.08 5.22 -29.00
CA LEU A 70 25.84 5.99 -29.13
C LEU A 70 25.23 6.01 -30.54
N PRO A 71 26.00 6.19 -31.64
CA PRO A 71 25.41 6.16 -32.97
C PRO A 71 24.73 4.82 -33.28
N ALA A 72 25.41 3.72 -32.94
CA ALA A 72 24.90 2.36 -33.15
C ALA A 72 23.68 2.08 -32.26
N LEU A 73 23.70 2.49 -30.97
CA LEU A 73 22.57 2.35 -30.06
C LEU A 73 21.35 3.17 -30.52
N SER A 74 21.56 4.41 -31.00
CA SER A 74 20.50 5.25 -31.56
C SER A 74 19.89 4.64 -32.82
N ALA A 75 20.71 4.06 -33.70
CA ALA A 75 20.22 3.33 -34.87
C ALA A 75 19.42 2.08 -34.49
N ALA A 76 19.85 1.36 -33.45
CA ALA A 76 19.17 0.19 -32.94
C ALA A 76 17.78 0.51 -32.37
N LEU A 77 17.63 1.61 -31.63
CA LEU A 77 16.31 2.04 -31.14
C LEU A 77 15.29 2.25 -32.27
N LYS A 78 15.73 2.64 -33.46
CA LYS A 78 14.84 2.83 -34.62
C LYS A 78 14.47 1.51 -35.29
N ASN A 79 15.45 0.66 -35.53
CA ASN A 79 15.34 -0.44 -36.49
C ASN A 79 15.35 -1.85 -35.87
N ALA A 80 15.77 -2.00 -34.61
CA ALA A 80 15.97 -3.32 -34.00
C ALA A 80 14.66 -3.94 -33.47
N PRO A 81 14.63 -5.27 -33.26
CA PRO A 81 13.51 -5.95 -32.63
C PRO A 81 13.24 -5.46 -31.19
N PRO A 82 12.01 -5.62 -30.65
CA PRO A 82 11.67 -5.19 -29.30
C PRO A 82 12.62 -5.70 -28.20
N ALA A 83 13.04 -6.96 -28.25
CA ALA A 83 13.97 -7.54 -27.27
C ALA A 83 15.34 -6.83 -27.28
N THR A 84 15.85 -6.49 -28.46
CA THR A 84 17.09 -5.72 -28.59
C THR A 84 16.91 -4.30 -28.07
N LYS A 85 15.76 -3.65 -28.33
CA LYS A 85 15.49 -2.29 -27.84
C LYS A 85 15.51 -2.24 -26.31
N GLU A 86 14.90 -3.22 -25.63
CA GLU A 86 14.92 -3.32 -24.17
C GLU A 86 16.36 -3.36 -23.62
N GLU A 87 17.22 -4.19 -24.22
CA GLU A 87 18.63 -4.26 -23.80
C GLU A 87 19.39 -2.96 -24.12
N VAL A 88 19.06 -2.29 -25.23
CA VAL A 88 19.62 -0.98 -25.56
C VAL A 88 19.24 0.08 -24.52
N PHE A 89 17.99 0.12 -24.04
CA PHE A 89 17.59 1.01 -22.94
C PHE A 89 18.40 0.75 -21.66
N LYS A 90 18.58 -0.51 -21.28
CA LYS A 90 19.43 -0.89 -20.13
C LYS A 90 20.89 -0.44 -20.29
N ILE A 91 21.42 -0.54 -21.52
CA ILE A 91 22.76 -0.05 -21.83
C ILE A 91 22.82 1.48 -21.70
N LEU A 92 21.87 2.22 -22.30
CA LEU A 92 21.79 3.68 -22.21
C LEU A 92 21.71 4.17 -20.76
N GLY A 93 20.95 3.47 -19.90
CA GLY A 93 20.90 3.76 -18.46
C GLY A 93 22.24 3.62 -17.75
N LYS A 94 23.09 2.68 -18.19
CA LYS A 94 24.43 2.43 -17.62
C LYS A 94 25.50 3.38 -18.14
N LEU A 95 25.32 3.98 -19.32
CA LEU A 95 26.31 4.89 -19.92
C LEU A 95 26.49 6.18 -19.10
N LYS A 96 25.43 6.68 -18.45
CA LYS A 96 25.46 7.89 -17.60
C LYS A 96 26.10 9.11 -18.29
N ILE A 97 25.87 9.30 -19.59
CA ILE A 97 26.34 10.44 -20.39
C ILE A 97 25.17 11.31 -20.86
N GLN A 98 25.37 12.62 -21.03
CA GLN A 98 24.28 13.54 -21.39
C GLN A 98 23.56 13.14 -22.69
N THR A 99 24.30 12.70 -23.70
CA THR A 99 23.68 12.32 -24.98
C THR A 99 22.81 11.06 -24.86
N SER A 100 23.15 10.11 -23.98
CA SER A 100 22.25 8.98 -23.72
C SER A 100 20.98 9.44 -23.01
N PHE A 101 21.09 10.42 -22.12
CA PHE A 101 19.95 11.06 -21.46
C PHE A 101 18.99 11.73 -22.48
N GLU A 102 19.51 12.53 -23.41
CA GLU A 102 18.69 13.15 -24.48
C GLU A 102 17.97 12.12 -25.36
N LEU A 103 18.62 10.99 -25.65
CA LEU A 103 17.98 9.89 -26.38
C LEU A 103 16.80 9.30 -25.61
N LEU A 104 16.95 9.10 -24.30
CA LEU A 104 15.87 8.59 -23.44
C LEU A 104 14.70 9.57 -23.39
N ILE A 105 14.96 10.87 -23.25
CA ILE A 105 13.92 11.91 -23.28
C ILE A 105 13.19 11.92 -24.64
N THR A 106 13.91 11.73 -25.73
CA THR A 106 13.31 11.65 -27.08
C THR A 106 12.40 10.43 -27.19
N SER A 107 12.82 9.26 -26.67
CA SER A 107 11.98 8.06 -26.66
C SER A 107 10.74 8.20 -25.77
N LEU A 108 10.85 8.87 -24.62
CA LEU A 108 9.72 9.15 -23.73
C LEU A 108 8.63 10.00 -24.40
N LYS A 109 9.02 10.92 -25.30
CA LYS A 109 8.11 11.79 -26.07
C LYS A 109 7.64 11.17 -27.39
N GLY A 110 8.08 9.96 -27.70
CA GLY A 110 7.71 9.27 -28.93
C GLY A 110 6.26 8.79 -28.91
N ASN A 111 5.83 8.14 -29.99
CA ASN A 111 4.46 7.62 -30.14
C ASN A 111 4.36 6.10 -29.88
N ASN A 112 5.43 5.48 -29.38
CA ASN A 112 5.47 4.04 -29.11
C ASN A 112 5.45 3.81 -27.60
N PHE A 113 4.28 3.47 -27.05
CA PHE A 113 4.07 3.27 -25.62
C PHE A 113 5.11 2.33 -24.98
N LYS A 114 5.53 1.26 -25.67
CA LYS A 114 6.57 0.35 -25.16
C LYS A 114 7.92 1.04 -24.99
N GLU A 115 8.30 1.90 -25.93
CA GLU A 115 9.54 2.67 -25.83
C GLU A 115 9.42 3.78 -24.79
N GLN A 116 8.24 4.40 -24.64
CA GLN A 116 7.99 5.40 -23.61
C GLN A 116 8.11 4.80 -22.21
N ILE A 117 7.53 3.62 -21.97
CA ILE A 117 7.64 2.86 -20.71
C ILE A 117 9.10 2.54 -20.40
N LEU A 118 9.84 1.99 -21.37
CA LEU A 118 11.25 1.66 -21.19
C LEU A 118 12.09 2.92 -20.90
N ALA A 119 11.81 4.02 -21.59
CA ALA A 119 12.47 5.29 -21.36
C ALA A 119 12.19 5.84 -19.96
N ALA A 120 10.92 5.87 -19.52
CA ALA A 120 10.53 6.33 -18.20
C ALA A 120 11.21 5.52 -17.09
N ASN A 121 11.15 4.18 -17.18
CA ASN A 121 11.80 3.28 -16.23
C ASN A 121 13.31 3.52 -16.16
N THR A 122 13.96 3.65 -17.32
CA THR A 122 15.40 3.92 -17.39
C THR A 122 15.76 5.26 -16.78
N LEU A 123 14.99 6.31 -17.05
CA LEU A 123 15.21 7.65 -16.47
C LEU A 123 15.07 7.63 -14.94
N GLY A 124 14.09 6.89 -14.41
CA GLY A 124 13.93 6.68 -12.98
C GLY A 124 15.08 5.90 -12.33
N GLU A 125 15.67 4.94 -13.05
CA GLU A 125 16.86 4.20 -12.58
C GLU A 125 18.14 5.04 -12.61
N ILE A 126 18.27 5.94 -13.60
CA ILE A 126 19.38 6.90 -13.65
C ILE A 126 19.31 7.84 -12.45
N GLY A 127 18.12 8.31 -12.11
CA GLY A 127 17.90 9.18 -10.95
C GLY A 127 18.42 10.61 -11.15
N ASP A 128 18.60 11.08 -12.40
CA ASP A 128 18.97 12.47 -12.69
C ASP A 128 17.73 13.38 -12.65
N PRO A 129 17.64 14.36 -11.72
CA PRO A 129 16.48 15.23 -11.58
C PRO A 129 16.09 16.02 -12.84
N GLN A 130 16.99 16.15 -13.83
CA GLN A 130 16.67 16.73 -15.13
C GLN A 130 15.54 15.98 -15.86
N ALA A 131 15.27 14.72 -15.49
CA ALA A 131 14.19 13.92 -16.10
C ALA A 131 12.81 14.30 -15.57
N ILE A 132 12.73 14.87 -14.35
CA ILE A 132 11.47 15.12 -13.64
C ILE A 132 10.46 15.90 -14.50
N PRO A 133 10.83 17.02 -15.16
CA PRO A 133 9.86 17.77 -15.96
C PRO A 133 9.21 16.95 -17.09
N GLN A 134 9.95 16.03 -17.70
CA GLN A 134 9.43 15.22 -18.80
C GLN A 134 8.63 14.01 -18.30
N LEU A 135 9.02 13.45 -17.15
CA LEU A 135 8.24 12.43 -16.48
C LEU A 135 6.89 12.97 -15.96
N LEU A 136 6.86 14.21 -15.46
CA LEU A 136 5.62 14.89 -15.07
C LEU A 136 4.65 15.04 -16.24
N VAL A 137 5.15 15.38 -17.44
CA VAL A 137 4.32 15.43 -18.65
C VAL A 137 3.76 14.04 -19.00
N ALA A 138 4.57 12.99 -18.84
CA ALA A 138 4.15 11.61 -19.14
C ALA A 138 3.10 11.04 -18.16
N LEU A 139 2.84 11.69 -17.02
CA LEU A 139 1.71 11.34 -16.14
C LEU A 139 0.34 11.58 -16.79
N SER A 140 0.27 12.34 -17.87
CA SER A 140 -0.96 12.58 -18.63
C SER A 140 -0.97 11.86 -19.98
N ASP A 141 -0.12 10.85 -20.17
CA ASP A 141 -0.11 10.07 -21.41
C ASP A 141 -1.45 9.32 -21.61
N ALA A 142 -1.82 9.14 -22.88
CA ALA A 142 -3.04 8.43 -23.25
C ALA A 142 -2.98 6.94 -22.85
N ASP A 143 -1.80 6.35 -22.88
CA ASP A 143 -1.58 4.96 -22.48
C ASP A 143 -1.39 4.83 -20.96
N PRO A 144 -2.20 4.02 -20.27
CA PRO A 144 -2.12 3.88 -18.81
C PRO A 144 -0.80 3.27 -18.32
N ASP A 145 -0.17 2.38 -19.10
CA ASP A 145 1.10 1.78 -18.70
C ASP A 145 2.23 2.82 -18.75
N VAL A 146 2.15 3.79 -19.66
CA VAL A 146 3.07 4.94 -19.69
C VAL A 146 2.89 5.82 -18.45
N ARG A 147 1.64 6.12 -18.04
CA ARG A 147 1.36 6.86 -16.80
C ARG A 147 1.94 6.17 -15.57
N ILE A 148 1.73 4.85 -15.46
CA ILE A 148 2.29 4.03 -14.38
C ILE A 148 3.82 4.07 -14.37
N ALA A 149 4.46 3.92 -15.54
CA ALA A 149 5.91 3.95 -15.65
C ALA A 149 6.49 5.32 -15.27
N ALA A 150 5.83 6.41 -15.68
CA ALA A 150 6.20 7.77 -15.32
C ALA A 150 6.07 8.01 -13.80
N ALA A 151 4.96 7.59 -13.19
CA ALA A 151 4.73 7.69 -11.75
C ALA A 151 5.75 6.86 -10.97
N THR A 152 6.03 5.63 -11.41
CA THR A 152 7.03 4.75 -10.80
C THR A 152 8.42 5.39 -10.85
N ALA A 153 8.79 5.97 -12.00
CA ALA A 153 10.04 6.68 -12.15
C ALA A 153 10.12 7.88 -11.19
N LEU A 154 9.07 8.71 -11.11
CA LEU A 154 8.99 9.84 -10.17
C LEU A 154 9.09 9.39 -8.71
N GLY A 155 8.47 8.26 -8.35
CA GLY A 155 8.57 7.68 -7.00
C GLY A 155 10.00 7.33 -6.61
N LYS A 156 10.82 6.84 -7.55
CA LYS A 156 12.25 6.54 -7.32
C LYS A 156 13.08 7.78 -6.99
N PHE A 157 12.69 8.96 -7.47
CA PHE A 157 13.38 10.21 -7.10
C PHE A 157 13.15 10.61 -5.65
N ARG A 158 12.03 10.17 -5.04
CA ARG A 158 11.60 10.56 -3.70
C ARG A 158 11.68 12.08 -3.50
N ALA A 159 11.18 12.83 -4.47
CA ALA A 159 11.20 14.27 -4.50
C ALA A 159 9.83 14.82 -4.04
N PRO A 160 9.69 15.38 -2.84
CA PRO A 160 8.37 15.74 -2.29
C PRO A 160 7.52 16.66 -3.18
N GLN A 161 8.18 17.49 -4.00
CA GLN A 161 7.51 18.36 -4.95
C GLN A 161 6.74 17.61 -6.06
N THR A 162 7.00 16.31 -6.27
CA THR A 162 6.30 15.49 -7.28
C THR A 162 5.15 14.67 -6.70
N TYR A 163 5.06 14.55 -5.37
CA TYR A 163 4.05 13.71 -4.73
C TYR A 163 2.62 14.14 -5.02
N PRO A 164 2.27 15.45 -5.08
CA PRO A 164 0.94 15.87 -5.51
C PRO A 164 0.58 15.36 -6.91
N ASN A 165 1.53 15.36 -7.85
CA ASN A 165 1.29 14.87 -9.21
C ASN A 165 1.09 13.35 -9.27
N ILE A 166 1.76 12.59 -8.39
CA ILE A 166 1.51 11.15 -8.26
C ILE A 166 0.15 10.94 -7.58
N ALA A 167 -0.21 11.76 -6.58
CA ALA A 167 -1.49 11.70 -5.89
C ALA A 167 -2.68 12.00 -6.81
N ASP A 168 -2.53 12.89 -7.79
CA ASP A 168 -3.57 13.14 -8.81
C ASP A 168 -3.98 11.85 -9.56
N LEU A 169 -3.08 10.86 -9.66
CA LEU A 169 -3.37 9.56 -10.28
C LEU A 169 -4.23 8.62 -9.42
N LEU A 170 -4.44 8.92 -8.13
CA LEU A 170 -5.40 8.19 -7.29
C LEU A 170 -6.84 8.33 -7.81
N ASP A 171 -7.10 9.38 -8.59
CA ASP A 171 -8.38 9.67 -9.23
C ASP A 171 -8.40 9.32 -10.75
N ASP A 172 -7.39 8.60 -11.25
CA ASP A 172 -7.27 8.26 -12.68
C ASP A 172 -8.47 7.46 -13.20
N VAL A 173 -8.76 7.52 -14.50
CA VAL A 173 -9.89 6.76 -15.08
C VAL A 173 -9.65 5.24 -15.07
N GLU A 174 -8.38 4.80 -15.08
CA GLU A 174 -7.99 3.40 -15.09
C GLU A 174 -7.63 2.91 -13.67
N ILE A 175 -8.32 1.86 -13.23
CA ILE A 175 -8.14 1.28 -11.89
C ILE A 175 -6.69 0.87 -11.59
N ASN A 176 -6.00 0.30 -12.58
CA ASN A 176 -4.60 -0.12 -12.45
C ASN A 176 -3.66 1.06 -12.18
N VAL A 177 -3.96 2.24 -12.74
CA VAL A 177 -3.17 3.45 -12.53
C VAL A 177 -3.37 3.96 -11.11
N ARG A 178 -4.61 3.97 -10.61
CA ARG A 178 -4.90 4.34 -9.22
C ARG A 178 -4.20 3.43 -8.21
N MET A 179 -4.27 2.11 -8.44
CA MET A 179 -3.60 1.12 -7.59
C MET A 179 -2.08 1.28 -7.61
N ALA A 180 -1.50 1.58 -8.78
CA ALA A 180 -0.07 1.85 -8.89
C ALA A 180 0.29 3.13 -8.12
N ALA A 181 -0.47 4.21 -8.26
CA ALA A 181 -0.24 5.47 -7.55
C ALA A 181 -0.25 5.27 -6.03
N ALA A 182 -1.24 4.53 -5.50
CA ALA A 182 -1.30 4.20 -4.08
C ALA A 182 -0.04 3.43 -3.61
N LYS A 183 0.37 2.39 -4.35
CA LYS A 183 1.57 1.61 -4.03
C LYS A 183 2.83 2.46 -4.08
N ILE A 184 2.98 3.30 -5.10
CA ILE A 184 4.15 4.19 -5.27
C ILE A 184 4.24 5.19 -4.10
N LEU A 185 3.13 5.81 -3.72
CA LEU A 185 3.07 6.72 -2.56
C LEU A 185 3.41 6.00 -1.24
N GLY A 186 3.05 4.73 -1.12
CA GLY A 186 3.48 3.85 -0.04
C GLY A 186 4.98 3.54 -0.04
N GLU A 187 5.54 3.16 -1.20
CA GLU A 187 6.95 2.80 -1.37
C GLU A 187 7.92 3.98 -1.22
N ILE A 188 7.43 5.20 -1.48
CA ILE A 188 8.12 6.45 -1.11
C ILE A 188 8.39 6.47 0.39
N HIS A 189 7.41 6.02 1.19
CA HIS A 189 7.47 5.89 2.64
C HIS A 189 7.82 7.21 3.36
N ASP A 190 7.27 8.32 2.84
CA ASP A 190 7.35 9.65 3.44
C ASP A 190 5.97 9.98 4.04
N PRO A 191 5.85 10.29 5.34
CA PRO A 191 4.56 10.58 5.98
C PRO A 191 3.74 11.70 5.31
N ILE A 192 4.38 12.60 4.56
CA ILE A 192 3.67 13.64 3.80
C ILE A 192 2.71 13.05 2.75
N THR A 193 2.84 11.76 2.39
CA THR A 193 1.95 11.10 1.43
C THR A 193 0.66 10.57 2.04
N ILE A 194 0.60 10.47 3.38
CA ILE A 194 -0.51 9.86 4.11
C ILE A 194 -1.82 10.64 3.89
N PRO A 195 -1.85 11.99 3.91
CA PRO A 195 -3.08 12.72 3.59
C PRO A 195 -3.65 12.40 2.21
N TYR A 196 -2.80 12.19 1.19
CA TYR A 196 -3.27 11.82 -0.15
C TYR A 196 -3.90 10.42 -0.17
N LEU A 197 -3.27 9.46 0.52
CA LEU A 197 -3.78 8.09 0.63
C LEU A 197 -5.09 8.04 1.44
N ALA A 198 -5.19 8.84 2.50
CA ALA A 198 -6.39 8.97 3.30
C ALA A 198 -7.54 9.62 2.52
N GLU A 199 -7.26 10.64 1.69
CA GLU A 199 -8.27 11.23 0.81
C GLU A 199 -8.81 10.19 -0.18
N ALA A 200 -7.96 9.32 -0.72
CA ALA A 200 -8.38 8.26 -1.65
C ALA A 200 -9.35 7.24 -1.03
N LEU A 201 -9.40 7.12 0.31
CA LEU A 201 -10.40 6.29 1.00
C LEU A 201 -11.82 6.89 0.90
N ARG A 202 -11.96 8.20 0.63
CA ARG A 202 -13.25 8.88 0.45
C ARG A 202 -13.88 8.60 -0.90
N ASP A 203 -13.09 8.23 -1.90
CA ASP A 203 -13.61 8.09 -3.27
C ASP A 203 -14.56 6.87 -3.36
N SER A 204 -15.78 7.12 -3.84
CA SER A 204 -16.80 6.09 -4.10
C SER A 204 -16.60 5.34 -5.43
N PHE A 205 -15.72 5.83 -6.32
CA PHE A 205 -15.53 5.33 -7.68
C PHE A 205 -14.69 4.05 -7.78
N TRP A 206 -14.16 3.52 -6.68
CA TRP A 206 -13.52 2.20 -6.60
C TRP A 206 -14.49 1.01 -6.84
N TRP A 207 -15.73 1.23 -7.32
CA TRP A 207 -16.83 0.25 -7.37
C TRP A 207 -16.53 -1.04 -8.15
N LEU A 208 -15.66 -1.01 -9.17
CA LEU A 208 -15.13 -2.23 -9.81
C LEU A 208 -13.91 -2.71 -9.02
N GLY A 209 -14.09 -3.71 -8.15
CA GLY A 209 -12.99 -4.25 -7.32
C GLY A 209 -12.76 -3.49 -6.01
N ARG A 210 -13.81 -2.84 -5.47
CA ARG A 210 -13.75 -1.98 -4.27
C ARG A 210 -13.03 -2.62 -3.11
N ASP A 211 -13.27 -3.90 -2.86
CA ASP A 211 -12.66 -4.58 -1.72
C ASP A 211 -11.14 -4.71 -1.91
N GLU A 212 -10.65 -5.10 -3.09
CA GLU A 212 -9.22 -5.23 -3.38
C GLU A 212 -8.50 -3.87 -3.38
N ALA A 213 -9.14 -2.84 -3.91
CA ALA A 213 -8.58 -1.49 -3.94
C ALA A 213 -8.49 -0.87 -2.54
N ILE A 214 -9.55 -0.99 -1.75
CA ILE A 214 -9.56 -0.52 -0.36
C ILE A 214 -8.59 -1.33 0.49
N GLU A 215 -8.52 -2.65 0.32
CA GLU A 215 -7.51 -3.50 0.98
C GLU A 215 -6.09 -3.05 0.64
N THR A 216 -5.83 -2.69 -0.62
CA THR A 216 -4.53 -2.17 -1.04
C THR A 216 -4.22 -0.83 -0.35
N LEU A 217 -5.16 0.13 -0.38
CA LEU A 217 -4.98 1.43 0.28
C LEU A 217 -4.78 1.27 1.79
N MET A 218 -5.61 0.46 2.45
CA MET A 218 -5.47 0.17 3.87
C MET A 218 -4.14 -0.50 4.18
N GLY A 219 -3.71 -1.48 3.39
CA GLY A 219 -2.41 -2.14 3.56
C GLY A 219 -1.23 -1.19 3.38
N VAL A 220 -1.32 -0.27 2.41
CA VAL A 220 -0.32 0.78 2.21
C VAL A 220 -0.27 1.73 3.40
N ILE A 221 -1.40 2.28 3.84
CA ILE A 221 -1.44 3.21 4.97
C ILE A 221 -0.97 2.53 6.26
N ALA A 222 -1.41 1.28 6.49
CA ALA A 222 -0.96 0.49 7.64
C ALA A 222 0.56 0.28 7.67
N SER A 223 1.22 0.25 6.50
CA SER A 223 2.67 0.09 6.43
C SER A 223 3.46 1.25 7.06
N PHE A 224 2.87 2.45 7.18
CA PHE A 224 3.45 3.60 7.88
C PHE A 224 3.42 3.45 9.42
N GLY A 225 2.60 2.54 9.95
CA GLY A 225 2.53 2.29 11.38
C GLY A 225 2.21 3.56 12.18
N LYS A 226 3.07 3.89 13.15
CA LYS A 226 2.88 5.04 14.04
C LYS A 226 3.10 6.39 13.35
N ASP A 227 3.77 6.42 12.20
CA ASP A 227 3.98 7.66 11.47
C ASP A 227 2.67 8.19 10.84
N ALA A 228 1.65 7.33 10.71
CA ALA A 228 0.31 7.71 10.26
C ALA A 228 -0.62 8.14 11.39
N LEU A 229 -0.15 8.17 12.65
CA LEU A 229 -1.06 8.27 13.79
C LEU A 229 -1.82 9.59 13.80
N ASP A 230 -1.12 10.71 13.65
CA ASP A 230 -1.73 12.05 13.77
C ASP A 230 -2.71 12.29 12.62
N ASP A 231 -2.34 11.91 11.39
CA ASP A 231 -3.22 12.00 10.22
C ASP A 231 -4.46 11.10 10.38
N LEU A 232 -4.30 9.86 10.83
CA LEU A 232 -5.42 8.94 11.00
C LEU A 232 -6.36 9.35 12.15
N ILE A 233 -5.84 9.97 13.21
CA ILE A 233 -6.69 10.55 14.27
C ILE A 233 -7.57 11.66 13.69
N GLU A 234 -7.04 12.51 12.80
CA GLU A 234 -7.85 13.52 12.11
C GLU A 234 -8.92 12.86 11.22
N VAL A 235 -8.57 11.79 10.51
CA VAL A 235 -9.49 11.05 9.62
C VAL A 235 -10.62 10.35 10.40
N MET A 236 -10.46 10.06 11.70
CA MET A 236 -11.58 9.58 12.53
C MET A 236 -12.73 10.60 12.63
N GLY A 237 -12.49 11.87 12.35
CA GLY A 237 -13.50 12.93 12.28
C GLY A 237 -14.12 13.15 10.91
N ASP A 238 -13.85 12.28 9.92
CA ASP A 238 -14.29 12.47 8.54
C ASP A 238 -15.82 12.54 8.39
N LYS A 239 -16.32 13.26 7.39
CA LYS A 239 -17.76 13.33 7.08
C LYS A 239 -18.34 11.97 6.65
N GLU A 240 -17.55 11.14 5.96
CA GLU A 240 -17.97 9.86 5.41
C GLU A 240 -17.80 8.73 6.45
N PRO A 241 -18.87 8.03 6.85
CA PRO A 241 -18.77 6.98 7.87
C PRO A 241 -17.81 5.85 7.50
N SER A 242 -17.75 5.47 6.23
CA SER A 242 -16.84 4.43 5.75
C SER A 242 -15.38 4.79 6.05
N VAL A 243 -15.02 6.07 5.87
CA VAL A 243 -13.67 6.60 6.06
C VAL A 243 -13.30 6.63 7.55
N ARG A 244 -14.20 7.11 8.41
CA ARG A 244 -14.02 7.04 9.87
C ARG A 244 -13.78 5.61 10.34
N ARG A 245 -14.56 4.66 9.81
CA ARG A 245 -14.41 3.23 10.11
C ARG A 245 -13.03 2.70 9.71
N PHE A 246 -12.55 3.05 8.51
CA PHE A 246 -11.21 2.64 8.05
C PHE A 246 -10.10 3.23 8.91
N ALA A 247 -10.21 4.49 9.34
CA ALA A 247 -9.24 5.09 10.26
C ALA A 247 -9.16 4.32 11.58
N ILE A 248 -10.30 3.98 12.20
CA ILE A 248 -10.33 3.17 13.41
C ILE A 248 -9.66 1.81 13.18
N ALA A 249 -9.99 1.14 12.07
CA ALA A 249 -9.42 -0.16 11.73
C ALA A 249 -7.89 -0.10 11.52
N LEU A 250 -7.38 0.99 10.96
CA LEU A 250 -5.93 1.21 10.76
C LEU A 250 -5.21 1.55 12.06
N LEU A 251 -5.87 2.29 12.96
CA LEU A 251 -5.31 2.72 14.24
C LEU A 251 -5.33 1.62 15.31
N ARG A 252 -6.35 0.78 15.30
CA ARG A 252 -6.59 -0.26 16.30
C ARG A 252 -5.37 -1.17 16.56
N PRO A 253 -4.67 -1.71 15.55
CA PRO A 253 -3.50 -2.56 15.77
C PRO A 253 -2.30 -1.82 16.41
N LEU A 254 -2.26 -0.48 16.34
CA LEU A 254 -1.17 0.31 16.91
C LEU A 254 -1.23 0.39 18.44
N LYS A 255 -2.43 0.19 19.02
CA LYS A 255 -2.70 0.24 20.47
C LYS A 255 -2.12 1.47 21.16
N GLU A 256 -2.19 2.61 20.47
CA GLU A 256 -1.71 3.90 20.97
C GLU A 256 -2.80 4.59 21.81
N PRO A 257 -2.60 4.84 23.12
CA PRO A 257 -3.64 5.44 23.98
C PRO A 257 -4.12 6.82 23.50
N ARG A 258 -3.33 7.50 22.66
CA ARG A 258 -3.68 8.79 22.04
C ARG A 258 -4.96 8.73 21.21
N ILE A 259 -5.37 7.55 20.72
CA ILE A 259 -6.58 7.41 19.91
C ILE A 259 -7.86 7.34 20.75
N LEU A 260 -7.77 7.24 22.09
CA LEU A 260 -8.93 7.01 22.97
C LEU A 260 -9.97 8.13 22.88
N GLU A 261 -9.54 9.39 22.77
CA GLU A 261 -10.45 10.53 22.61
C GLU A 261 -11.22 10.43 21.28
N GLY A 262 -10.54 10.04 20.20
CA GLY A 262 -11.18 9.77 18.91
C GLY A 262 -12.14 8.58 18.99
N LEU A 263 -11.74 7.50 19.66
CA LEU A 263 -12.57 6.30 19.83
C LEU A 263 -13.82 6.59 20.65
N GLU A 264 -13.71 7.44 21.66
CA GLU A 264 -14.85 7.94 22.41
C GLU A 264 -15.82 8.67 21.47
N MET A 265 -15.36 9.67 20.73
CA MET A 265 -16.23 10.38 19.78
C MET A 265 -16.88 9.43 18.76
N ALA A 266 -16.12 8.47 18.22
CA ALA A 266 -16.61 7.48 17.27
C ALA A 266 -17.57 6.45 17.91
N PHE A 267 -17.45 6.16 19.19
CA PHE A 267 -18.38 5.29 19.91
C PHE A 267 -19.78 5.89 19.97
N TYR A 268 -19.88 7.22 20.11
CA TYR A 268 -21.13 7.99 20.05
C TYR A 268 -21.61 8.31 18.62
N ASP A 269 -20.97 7.77 17.59
CA ASP A 269 -21.31 8.03 16.20
C ASP A 269 -22.75 7.59 15.86
N ASN A 270 -23.44 8.38 15.03
CA ASN A 270 -24.78 8.06 14.55
C ASN A 270 -24.80 6.87 13.58
N ASN A 271 -23.67 6.58 12.93
CA ASN A 271 -23.49 5.41 12.08
C ASN A 271 -23.14 4.19 12.94
N TYR A 272 -23.95 3.15 12.80
CA TYR A 272 -23.81 1.92 13.59
C TYR A 272 -22.45 1.24 13.39
N ASP A 273 -21.96 1.14 12.15
CA ASP A 273 -20.70 0.45 11.83
C ASP A 273 -19.49 1.17 12.43
N VAL A 274 -19.48 2.50 12.40
CA VAL A 274 -18.43 3.31 13.03
C VAL A 274 -18.42 3.08 14.54
N SER A 275 -19.59 3.19 15.17
CA SER A 275 -19.75 2.99 16.61
C SER A 275 -19.42 1.56 17.05
N GLU A 276 -19.74 0.55 16.23
CA GLU A 276 -19.38 -0.86 16.48
C GLU A 276 -17.87 -1.07 16.38
N THR A 277 -17.25 -0.55 15.32
CA THR A 277 -15.79 -0.62 15.14
C THR A 277 -15.04 0.10 16.26
N ALA A 278 -15.57 1.23 16.74
CA ALA A 278 -15.02 1.94 17.89
C ALA A 278 -15.12 1.13 19.18
N LEU A 279 -16.26 0.46 19.43
CA LEU A 279 -16.40 -0.43 20.59
C LEU A 279 -15.38 -1.57 20.54
N GLU A 280 -15.23 -2.24 19.39
CA GLU A 280 -14.26 -3.33 19.26
C GLU A 280 -12.83 -2.86 19.55
N ALA A 281 -12.47 -1.66 19.12
CA ALA A 281 -11.16 -1.06 19.43
C ALA A 281 -11.05 -0.72 20.92
N LEU A 282 -12.08 -0.12 21.54
CA LEU A 282 -12.10 0.22 22.98
C LEU A 282 -11.93 -1.01 23.87
N ILE A 283 -12.54 -2.14 23.53
CA ILE A 283 -12.39 -3.40 24.28
C ILE A 283 -10.91 -3.81 24.39
N GLU A 284 -10.09 -3.56 23.37
CA GLU A 284 -8.66 -3.87 23.41
C GLU A 284 -7.82 -2.98 24.33
N PHE A 285 -8.39 -1.85 24.79
CA PHE A 285 -7.79 -0.99 25.81
C PHE A 285 -8.20 -1.37 27.24
N GLU A 286 -9.02 -2.42 27.39
CA GLU A 286 -9.38 -3.01 28.68
C GLU A 286 -9.83 -1.95 29.71
N GLU A 287 -9.29 -1.97 30.93
CA GLU A 287 -9.68 -1.06 32.01
C GLU A 287 -9.53 0.43 31.67
N ILE A 288 -8.65 0.78 30.72
CA ILE A 288 -8.42 2.18 30.31
C ILE A 288 -9.65 2.74 29.58
N ALA A 289 -10.42 1.89 28.88
CA ALA A 289 -11.64 2.29 28.18
C ALA A 289 -12.90 2.30 29.06
N LEU A 290 -12.82 1.78 30.30
CA LEU A 290 -13.99 1.71 31.19
C LEU A 290 -14.67 3.06 31.43
N PRO A 291 -13.97 4.19 31.67
CA PRO A 291 -14.62 5.47 31.88
C PRO A 291 -15.58 5.87 30.75
N ILE A 292 -15.19 5.59 29.50
CA ILE A 292 -16.00 5.90 28.30
C ILE A 292 -17.30 5.08 28.30
N LEU A 293 -17.20 3.77 28.57
CA LEU A 293 -18.36 2.89 28.60
C LEU A 293 -19.28 3.18 29.81
N VAL A 294 -18.69 3.55 30.95
CA VAL A 294 -19.44 3.91 32.15
C VAL A 294 -20.20 5.22 31.96
N GLU A 295 -19.65 6.19 31.24
CA GLU A 295 -20.41 7.37 30.86
C GLU A 295 -21.58 7.01 29.93
N ALA A 296 -21.34 6.12 28.97
CA ALA A 296 -22.32 5.74 27.97
C ALA A 296 -23.53 4.96 28.51
N ILE A 297 -23.39 4.20 29.61
CA ILE A 297 -24.55 3.58 30.28
C ILE A 297 -25.50 4.63 30.88
N GLY A 298 -25.07 5.87 31.08
CA GLY A 298 -25.93 6.99 31.47
C GLY A 298 -26.71 7.62 30.31
N SER A 299 -26.45 7.21 29.07
CA SER A 299 -27.01 7.85 27.88
C SER A 299 -28.53 7.79 27.80
N PRO A 300 -29.22 8.86 27.35
CA PRO A 300 -30.65 8.81 27.08
C PRO A 300 -31.00 7.76 26.00
N THR A 301 -30.04 7.44 25.13
CA THR A 301 -30.18 6.59 23.97
C THR A 301 -30.08 5.11 24.33
N GLU A 302 -31.17 4.35 24.11
CA GLU A 302 -31.26 2.92 24.46
C GLU A 302 -30.18 2.06 23.81
N TRP A 303 -29.96 2.23 22.50
CA TRP A 303 -28.98 1.43 21.76
C TRP A 303 -27.55 1.65 22.27
N LEU A 304 -27.24 2.88 22.73
CA LEU A 304 -25.92 3.21 23.24
C LEU A 304 -25.68 2.60 24.62
N ARG A 305 -26.69 2.65 25.50
CA ARG A 305 -26.62 1.95 26.81
C ARG A 305 -26.42 0.45 26.61
N MET A 306 -27.15 -0.16 25.66
CA MET A 306 -26.99 -1.58 25.32
C MET A 306 -25.56 -1.87 24.82
N LYS A 307 -25.02 -1.02 23.94
CA LYS A 307 -23.66 -1.17 23.41
C LYS A 307 -22.59 -1.03 24.51
N ALA A 308 -22.77 -0.08 25.41
CA ALA A 308 -21.85 0.10 26.54
C ALA A 308 -21.89 -1.09 27.51
N VAL A 309 -23.09 -1.63 27.80
CA VAL A 309 -23.25 -2.88 28.56
C VAL A 309 -22.53 -4.04 27.90
N ASN A 310 -22.62 -4.18 26.58
CA ASN A 310 -21.88 -5.20 25.85
C ASN A 310 -20.37 -5.04 26.04
N GLY A 311 -19.83 -3.82 25.85
CA GLY A 311 -18.42 -3.53 26.09
C GLY A 311 -17.94 -3.82 27.51
N LEU A 312 -18.72 -3.44 28.53
CA LEU A 312 -18.44 -3.76 29.93
C LEU A 312 -18.41 -5.29 30.16
N GLY A 313 -19.29 -6.03 29.50
CA GLY A 313 -19.31 -7.50 29.54
C GLY A 313 -18.13 -8.17 28.82
N GLU A 314 -17.56 -7.52 27.80
CA GLU A 314 -16.36 -7.97 27.10
C GLU A 314 -15.08 -7.68 27.90
N ILE A 315 -14.96 -6.48 28.48
CA ILE A 315 -13.79 -6.08 29.31
C ILE A 315 -13.78 -6.82 30.64
N GLY A 316 -14.92 -6.88 31.33
CA GLY A 316 -15.02 -7.50 32.65
C GLY A 316 -14.25 -6.74 33.74
N GLY A 317 -13.87 -7.45 34.80
CA GLY A 317 -13.25 -6.86 35.99
C GLY A 317 -14.26 -6.26 36.98
N ASP A 318 -13.76 -5.88 38.15
CA ASP A 318 -14.60 -5.47 39.28
C ASP A 318 -15.45 -4.24 38.98
N GLN A 319 -14.87 -3.24 38.32
CA GLN A 319 -15.57 -2.00 37.99
C GLN A 319 -16.68 -2.24 36.95
N ALA A 320 -16.42 -3.06 35.92
CA ALA A 320 -17.45 -3.39 34.94
C ALA A 320 -18.62 -4.15 35.58
N VAL A 321 -18.34 -5.12 36.46
CA VAL A 321 -19.39 -5.86 37.18
C VAL A 321 -20.26 -4.92 38.02
N ILE A 322 -19.67 -3.99 38.77
CA ILE A 322 -20.42 -3.01 39.58
C ILE A 322 -21.43 -2.26 38.71
N HIS A 323 -21.00 -1.72 37.58
CA HIS A 323 -21.87 -0.98 36.68
C HIS A 323 -22.89 -1.87 35.95
N LEU A 324 -22.54 -3.10 35.59
CA LEU A 324 -23.49 -4.07 35.04
C LEU A 324 -24.60 -4.41 36.06
N LEU A 325 -24.30 -4.50 37.36
CA LEU A 325 -25.32 -4.73 38.38
C LEU A 325 -26.34 -3.59 38.45
N GLU A 326 -25.90 -2.34 38.27
CA GLU A 326 -26.78 -1.17 38.18
C GLU A 326 -27.70 -1.27 36.95
N MET A 327 -27.15 -1.72 35.81
CA MET A 327 -27.88 -1.85 34.55
C MET A 327 -28.92 -2.98 34.50
N LEU A 328 -28.97 -3.86 35.52
CA LEU A 328 -30.09 -4.80 35.69
C LEU A 328 -31.40 -4.07 36.00
N GLY A 329 -31.32 -2.84 36.52
CA GLY A 329 -32.45 -1.96 36.79
C GLY A 329 -32.85 -1.05 35.62
N ASP A 330 -32.23 -1.17 34.44
CA ASP A 330 -32.51 -0.26 33.32
C ASP A 330 -33.99 -0.25 32.93
N LYS A 331 -34.50 0.93 32.53
CA LYS A 331 -35.88 1.10 32.07
C LYS A 331 -36.21 0.23 30.85
N SER A 332 -35.24 0.00 29.97
CA SER A 332 -35.39 -0.80 28.77
C SER A 332 -35.26 -2.29 29.06
N PRO A 333 -36.25 -3.11 28.65
CA PRO A 333 -36.10 -4.56 28.67
C PRO A 333 -34.94 -5.06 27.82
N ILE A 334 -34.59 -4.37 26.73
CA ILE A 334 -33.51 -4.78 25.82
C ILE A 334 -32.16 -4.65 26.53
N VAL A 335 -31.92 -3.51 27.18
CA VAL A 335 -30.70 -3.28 27.95
C VAL A 335 -30.60 -4.29 29.11
N ARG A 336 -31.68 -4.53 29.85
CA ARG A 336 -31.67 -5.55 30.93
C ARG A 336 -31.31 -6.95 30.42
N LYS A 337 -31.80 -7.35 29.23
CA LYS A 337 -31.45 -8.65 28.63
C LYS A 337 -29.96 -8.73 28.31
N GLU A 338 -29.42 -7.69 27.71
CA GLU A 338 -27.99 -7.61 27.39
C GLU A 338 -27.15 -7.66 28.66
N THR A 339 -27.55 -6.94 29.72
CA THR A 339 -26.89 -6.96 31.02
C THR A 339 -26.87 -8.35 31.64
N ILE A 340 -27.98 -9.08 31.58
CA ILE A 340 -28.05 -10.48 32.06
C ILE A 340 -27.11 -11.37 31.23
N GLY A 341 -27.03 -11.15 29.91
CA GLY A 341 -26.09 -11.82 29.02
C GLY A 341 -24.64 -11.57 29.39
N ALA A 342 -24.27 -10.31 29.61
CA ALA A 342 -22.94 -9.89 30.05
C ALA A 342 -22.56 -10.52 31.40
N LEU A 343 -23.41 -10.40 32.41
CA LEU A 343 -23.16 -11.01 33.74
C LEU A 343 -23.08 -12.53 33.67
N LYS A 344 -23.90 -13.18 32.84
CA LYS A 344 -23.81 -14.62 32.58
C LYS A 344 -22.46 -15.00 31.97
N LYS A 345 -21.92 -14.18 31.05
CA LYS A 345 -20.61 -14.41 30.42
C LYS A 345 -19.49 -14.27 31.45
N LEU A 346 -19.52 -13.22 32.27
CA LEU A 346 -18.52 -12.95 33.31
C LEU A 346 -18.55 -13.96 34.46
N LYS A 347 -19.70 -14.61 34.69
CA LYS A 347 -19.90 -15.65 35.72
C LYS A 347 -19.60 -15.16 37.14
N ASP A 348 -19.84 -13.89 37.41
CA ASP A 348 -19.57 -13.25 38.69
C ASP A 348 -20.72 -13.50 39.70
N ASP A 349 -20.38 -14.02 40.88
CA ASP A 349 -21.33 -14.41 41.92
C ASP A 349 -22.03 -13.22 42.60
N ARG A 350 -21.47 -12.00 42.50
CA ARG A 350 -22.12 -10.77 43.00
C ARG A 350 -23.45 -10.50 42.30
N ALA A 351 -23.68 -11.07 41.11
CA ALA A 351 -24.93 -10.96 40.39
C ALA A 351 -26.06 -11.86 40.93
N LEU A 352 -25.74 -12.92 41.69
CA LEU A 352 -26.71 -13.93 42.12
C LEU A 352 -27.89 -13.35 42.93
N PRO A 353 -27.71 -12.44 43.90
CA PRO A 353 -28.83 -11.88 44.66
C PRO A 353 -29.83 -11.14 43.76
N THR A 354 -29.33 -10.27 42.88
CA THR A 354 -30.16 -9.46 41.98
C THR A 354 -30.81 -10.31 40.90
N LEU A 355 -30.08 -11.25 40.31
CA LEU A 355 -30.62 -12.19 39.31
C LEU A 355 -31.70 -13.09 39.92
N SER A 356 -31.55 -13.52 41.17
CA SER A 356 -32.56 -14.33 41.87
C SER A 356 -33.87 -13.58 42.07
N ALA A 357 -33.79 -12.30 42.44
CA ALA A 357 -34.97 -11.43 42.53
C ALA A 357 -35.68 -11.28 41.17
N ILE A 358 -34.91 -11.07 40.10
CA ILE A 358 -35.43 -10.95 38.73
C ILE A 358 -36.05 -12.28 38.26
N ALA A 359 -35.42 -13.42 38.54
CA ALA A 359 -35.90 -14.75 38.17
C ALA A 359 -37.24 -15.10 38.83
N ALA A 360 -37.48 -14.57 40.04
CA ALA A 360 -38.72 -14.75 40.81
C ALA A 360 -39.87 -13.86 40.32
N ASP A 361 -39.57 -12.68 39.74
CA ASP A 361 -40.59 -11.85 39.10
C ASP A 361 -41.17 -12.59 37.88
N ARG A 362 -42.49 -12.53 37.70
CA ARG A 362 -43.20 -13.18 36.58
C ARG A 362 -43.75 -12.19 35.56
N LYS A 363 -43.51 -10.89 35.74
CA LYS A 363 -44.00 -9.83 34.85
C LYS A 363 -43.37 -9.93 33.46
N ASP A 364 -42.07 -10.19 33.38
CA ASP A 364 -41.34 -10.36 32.11
C ASP A 364 -40.75 -11.77 32.03
N LYS A 365 -41.51 -12.69 31.41
CA LYS A 365 -41.15 -14.11 31.33
C LYS A 365 -39.80 -14.36 30.66
N GLU A 366 -39.41 -13.51 29.72
CA GLU A 366 -38.16 -13.69 28.98
C GLU A 366 -36.96 -13.30 29.84
N ILE A 367 -37.04 -12.15 30.50
CA ILE A 367 -36.02 -11.69 31.45
C ILE A 367 -35.87 -12.69 32.61
N SER A 368 -36.97 -13.18 33.19
CA SER A 368 -36.92 -14.17 34.27
C SER A 368 -36.35 -15.51 33.83
N ARG A 369 -36.50 -15.87 32.55
CA ARG A 369 -35.87 -17.07 31.96
C ARG A 369 -34.37 -16.86 31.77
N LEU A 370 -33.96 -15.71 31.23
CA LEU A 370 -32.55 -15.36 31.04
C LEU A 370 -31.82 -15.28 32.38
N ALA A 371 -32.44 -14.69 33.41
CA ALA A 371 -31.87 -14.62 34.75
C ALA A 371 -31.61 -16.01 35.34
N ARG A 372 -32.55 -16.97 35.17
CA ARG A 372 -32.32 -18.36 35.59
C ARG A 372 -31.18 -19.04 34.83
N GLN A 373 -31.05 -18.75 33.54
CA GLN A 373 -29.94 -19.28 32.74
C GLN A 373 -28.60 -18.66 33.16
N ALA A 374 -28.58 -17.40 33.57
CA ALA A 374 -27.41 -16.73 34.10
C ALA A 374 -27.00 -17.31 35.46
N ILE A 375 -27.94 -17.47 36.40
CA ILE A 375 -27.72 -18.11 37.71
C ILE A 375 -27.11 -19.49 37.53
N ALA A 376 -27.73 -20.35 36.70
CA ALA A 376 -27.24 -21.70 36.46
C ALA A 376 -25.81 -21.72 35.87
N ALA A 377 -25.44 -20.74 35.05
CA ALA A 377 -24.09 -20.63 34.48
C ALA A 377 -23.05 -20.14 35.49
N ILE A 378 -23.43 -19.21 36.37
CA ILE A 378 -22.60 -18.71 37.47
C ILE A 378 -22.37 -19.85 38.47
N GLU A 379 -23.42 -20.49 38.96
CA GLU A 379 -23.35 -21.59 39.93
C GLU A 379 -22.55 -22.79 39.40
N ALA A 380 -22.61 -23.09 38.09
CA ALA A 380 -21.83 -24.16 37.49
C ALA A 380 -20.31 -23.88 37.42
N SER A 381 -19.87 -22.66 37.78
CA SER A 381 -18.46 -22.25 37.75
C SER A 381 -17.78 -22.34 39.11
N TYR A 382 -18.52 -22.75 40.16
CA TYR A 382 -18.09 -22.99 41.53
C TYR A 382 -18.50 -24.39 41.96
#